data_AF-A0A359D6W1-F1
#
_entry.id   AF-A0A359D6W1-F1
#
_cell.length_a   1.000
_cell.length_b   1.000
_cell.length_c   1.000
_cell.angle_alpha   90.00
_cell.angle_beta   90.00
_cell.angle_gamma   90.00
#
_symmetry.space_group_name_H-M   'P 1'
#
loop_
_entity.id
_entity.type
_entity.pdbx_description
1 polymer ?
#
loop_
_entity_poly.entity_id
_entity_poly.type
_entity_poly.pdbx_seq_one_letter_code
_entity_poly.pdbx_strand_id
1 'polypeptide(L)' 'QTFDQALIDLVNEGSIDEEEAVKNADSANNVRLKLKLYRDNPSTPSPAPAAPAAVVAAPAKVAATGDWGLELKLE' A
#
# COMPACT_ATOMS: atom_id res chain seq x y z
N GLN A 1 -0.06 -2.37 2.46
CA GLN A 1 -0.80 -1.18 1.98
C GLN A 1 -2.18 -1.21 2.63
N THR A 2 -2.72 -0.07 3.06
CA THR A 2 -4.05 0.01 3.68
C THR A 2 -5.07 0.56 2.68
N PHE A 3 -6.36 0.28 2.89
CA PHE A 3 -7.43 0.80 2.04
C PHE A 3 -7.42 2.33 2.01
N ASP A 4 -7.22 2.98 3.15
CA ASP A 4 -7.06 4.43 3.27
C ASP A 4 -5.93 4.97 2.38
N GLN A 5 -4.83 4.21 2.22
CA GLN A 5 -3.71 4.63 1.38
C GLN A 5 -4.10 4.61 -0.11
N ALA A 6 -4.83 3.59 -0.55
CA ALA A 6 -5.33 3.52 -1.93
C ALA A 6 -6.34 4.65 -2.23
N LEU A 7 -7.21 5.00 -1.27
CA LEU A 7 -8.13 6.12 -1.41
C LEU A 7 -7.40 7.47 -1.54
N ILE A 8 -6.37 7.71 -0.74
CA ILE A 8 -5.55 8.93 -0.83
C ILE A 8 -4.87 9.02 -2.19
N ASP A 9 -4.31 7.91 -2.68
CA ASP A 9 -3.65 7.86 -3.99
C ASP A 9 -4.65 8.14 -5.13
N LEU A 10 -5.86 7.55 -5.09
CA LEU A 10 -6.92 7.82 -6.07
C LEU A 10 -7.41 9.28 -6.02
N VAL A 11 -7.49 9.91 -4.85
CA VAL A 11 -7.85 11.33 -4.72
C VAL A 11 -6.78 12.21 -5.34
N ASN A 12 -5.51 11.90 -5.08
CA ASN A 12 -4.38 12.64 -5.64
C ASN A 12 -4.33 12.51 -7.18
N GLU A 13 -4.73 11.36 -7.71
CA GLU A 13 -4.88 11.14 -9.16
C GLU A 13 -6.14 11.81 -9.73
N GLY A 14 -7.06 12.30 -8.89
CA GLY A 14 -8.32 12.92 -9.31
C GLY A 14 -9.37 11.90 -9.77
N SER A 15 -9.20 10.62 -9.41
CA SER A 15 -10.13 9.54 -9.75
C SER A 15 -11.37 9.51 -8.86
N ILE A 16 -11.27 10.01 -7.62
CA ILE A 16 -12.39 10.15 -6.67
C ILE A 16 -12.30 11.49 -5.93
N ASP A 17 -13.44 11.99 -5.46
CA ASP A 17 -13.50 13.18 -4.63
C ASP A 17 -12.97 12.93 -3.21
N GLU A 18 -12.42 13.99 -2.61
CA GLU A 18 -11.95 14.00 -1.22
C GLU A 18 -13.04 13.58 -0.22
N GLU A 19 -14.29 14.01 -0.46
CA GLU A 19 -15.42 13.65 0.40
C GLU A 19 -15.80 12.18 0.26
N GLU A 20 -15.71 11.62 -0.95
CA GLU A 20 -16.00 10.21 -1.20
C GLU A 20 -14.93 9.31 -0.57
N ALA A 21 -13.66 9.71 -0.62
CA ALA A 21 -12.57 9.03 0.07
C ALA A 21 -12.76 9.04 1.59
N VAL A 22 -13.10 10.18 2.19
CA VAL A 22 -13.28 10.29 3.65
C VAL A 22 -14.49 9.48 4.14
N LYS A 23 -15.56 9.37 3.35
CA LYS A 23 -16.74 8.55 3.69
C LYS A 23 -16.47 7.06 3.68
N ASN A 24 -15.66 6.58 2.73
CA ASN A 24 -15.36 5.15 2.57
C ASN A 24 -14.13 4.69 3.35
N ALA A 25 -13.31 5.63 3.84
CA ALA A 25 -12.13 5.35 4.64
C ALA A 25 -12.46 4.61 5.93
N ASP A 26 -11.61 3.65 6.29
CA ASP A 26 -11.65 2.98 7.60
C ASP A 26 -11.28 4.00 8.70
N SER A 27 -10.44 4.98 8.36
CA SER A 27 -10.05 6.10 9.21
C SER A 27 -10.30 7.46 8.54
N ALA A 28 -11.57 7.87 8.51
CA ALA A 28 -12.02 9.15 7.94
C ALA A 28 -11.20 10.36 8.40
N ASN A 29 -10.86 10.45 9.68
CA ASN A 29 -10.10 11.59 10.22
C ASN A 29 -8.64 11.60 9.73
N ASN A 30 -8.00 10.43 9.66
CA ASN A 30 -6.62 10.29 9.17
C ASN A 30 -6.52 10.62 7.67
N VAL A 31 -7.48 10.16 6.86
CA VAL A 31 -7.56 10.50 5.43
C VAL A 31 -7.80 11.99 5.25
N ARG A 32 -8.74 12.60 5.99
CA ARG A 32 -9.03 14.04 5.92
C ARG A 32 -7.82 14.89 6.27
N LEU A 33 -7.06 14.50 7.31
CA LEU A 33 -5.84 15.18 7.71
C LEU A 33 -4.77 15.10 6.62
N LYS A 34 -4.54 13.90 6.06
CA LYS A 34 -3.54 13.70 4.99
C LYS A 34 -3.88 14.51 3.74
N LEU A 35 -5.14 14.47 3.29
CA LEU A 35 -5.62 15.28 2.16
C LEU A 35 -5.44 16.78 2.39
N LYS A 36 -5.80 17.29 3.58
CA LYS A 36 -5.57 18.71 3.92
C LYS A 36 -4.10 19.09 3.90
N LEU A 37 -3.22 18.23 4.40
CA LEU A 37 -1.79 18.50 4.45
C LEU A 37 -1.19 18.54 3.04
N TYR A 38 -1.64 17.65 2.14
CA TYR A 38 -1.30 17.72 0.71
C TYR A 38 -1.82 19.01 0.05
N ARG A 39 -3.02 19.48 0.40
CA ARG A 39 -3.60 20.72 -0.13
C ARG A 39 -2.84 21.97 0.33
N ASP A 40 -2.50 22.04 1.61
CA ASP A 40 -1.82 23.18 2.23
C ASP A 40 -0.32 23.22 1.88
N ASN A 41 0.27 22.06 1.56
CA ASN A 41 1.68 21.93 1.22
C ASN A 41 1.89 21.20 -0.13
N PRO A 42 1.67 21.86 -1.28
CA PRO A 42 1.90 21.27 -2.60
C PRO A 42 3.39 20.98 -2.90
N SER A 43 4.32 21.36 -2.00
CA SER A 43 5.78 21.19 -2.17
C SER A 43 6.36 19.92 -1.55
N THR A 44 5.54 19.05 -0.98
CA THR A 44 6.03 17.73 -0.53
C THR A 44 5.23 16.63 -1.22
N PRO A 45 5.71 16.09 -2.36
CA PRO A 45 5.32 14.75 -2.75
C PRO A 45 5.80 13.84 -1.61
N SER A 46 4.89 13.50 -0.70
CA SER A 46 5.11 12.39 0.21
C SER A 46 5.52 11.19 -0.66
N PRO A 47 6.64 10.53 -0.39
CA PRO A 47 7.04 9.37 -1.16
C PRO A 47 6.04 8.26 -0.86
N ALA A 48 5.00 8.17 -1.69
CA ALA A 48 4.25 6.94 -1.84
C ALA A 48 5.27 5.85 -2.19
N PRO A 49 5.35 4.76 -1.44
CA PRO A 49 6.15 3.63 -1.89
C PRO A 49 5.49 3.14 -3.16
N ALA A 50 6.15 3.41 -4.29
CA ALA A 50 5.79 2.93 -5.60
C ALA A 50 5.43 1.44 -5.50
N ALA A 51 4.16 1.14 -5.75
CA ALA A 51 3.77 -0.22 -6.10
C ALA A 51 4.55 -0.60 -7.37
N PRO A 52 5.31 -1.71 -7.37
CA PRO A 52 6.02 -2.16 -8.55
C PRO A 52 5.03 -2.84 -9.49
N ALA A 53 4.35 -2.07 -10.32
CA ALA A 53 3.62 -2.60 -11.46
C ALA A 53 4.49 -2.41 -12.71
N ALA A 54 5.09 -3.53 -13.15
CA ALA A 54 5.58 -3.84 -14.51
C ALA A 54 7.05 -4.32 -14.59
N VAL A 55 7.30 -5.54 -14.10
CA VAL A 55 8.18 -6.48 -14.83
C VAL A 55 7.41 -7.79 -15.01
N VAL A 56 6.79 -7.95 -16.17
CA VAL A 56 6.30 -9.25 -16.66
C VAL A 56 7.40 -9.88 -17.51
N ALA A 57 7.93 -11.03 -17.08
CA ALA A 57 8.36 -12.17 -17.91
C ALA A 57 9.10 -13.23 -17.06
N ALA A 58 8.41 -14.35 -16.79
CA ALA A 58 8.89 -15.61 -16.22
C ALA A 58 9.87 -16.34 -17.21
N PRO A 59 10.52 -17.50 -16.89
CA PRO A 59 10.13 -18.49 -15.88
C PRO A 59 11.25 -19.24 -15.09
N ALA A 60 10.78 -19.89 -14.02
CA ALA A 60 11.18 -21.19 -13.49
C ALA A 60 12.66 -21.50 -13.21
N LYS A 61 12.99 -21.61 -11.91
CA LYS A 61 13.67 -22.81 -11.42
C LYS A 61 13.01 -23.29 -10.13
N VAL A 62 12.16 -24.30 -10.27
CA VAL A 62 11.82 -25.23 -9.19
C VAL A 62 12.97 -26.23 -9.10
N ALA A 63 13.65 -26.27 -7.96
CA ALA A 63 14.43 -27.37 -7.36
C ALA A 63 15.25 -26.74 -6.21
N ALA A 64 15.11 -27.12 -4.95
CA ALA A 64 15.08 -28.49 -4.47
C ALA A 64 14.23 -28.66 -3.21
N THR A 65 13.62 -29.83 -3.17
CA THR A 65 13.11 -30.61 -2.06
C THR A 65 14.13 -30.78 -0.92
N GLY A 66 13.63 -30.82 0.31
CA GLY A 66 14.35 -31.18 1.55
C GLY A 66 14.28 -30.02 2.55
N ASP A 67 13.61 -30.09 3.69
CA ASP A 67 13.62 -31.21 4.63
C ASP A 67 12.47 -31.01 5.63
N TRP A 68 11.58 -32.00 5.74
CA TRP A 68 10.62 -32.12 6.85
C TRP A 68 11.35 -32.77 8.03
N GLY A 69 12.42 -32.13 8.50
CA GLY A 69 13.25 -32.59 9.60
C GLY A 69 12.71 -32.13 10.94
N LEU A 70 11.89 -32.97 11.53
CA LEU A 70 11.49 -32.93 12.94
C LEU A 70 12.74 -32.90 13.83
N GLU A 71 12.96 -31.87 14.65
CA GLU A 71 13.71 -32.05 15.90
C GLU A 71 13.18 -31.16 17.03
N LEU A 72 12.26 -31.75 17.79
CA LEU A 72 11.93 -31.40 19.16
C LEU A 72 13.02 -31.95 20.08
N LYS A 73 13.82 -31.09 20.71
CA LYS A 73 14.56 -31.36 21.95
C LYS A 73 14.95 -30.02 22.58
N LEU A 74 14.15 -29.44 23.48
CA LEU A 74 14.11 -29.69 24.93
C LEU A 74 15.49 -29.91 25.56
N GLU A 75 16.08 -28.84 26.07
CA GLU A 75 16.84 -28.81 27.33
C GLU A 75 16.86 -27.39 27.91
#